data_AF-A0A7W1XUC1-F1
#
_entry.id   AF-A0A7W1XUC1-F1
#
_cell.length_a   1.000
_cell.length_b   1.000
_cell.length_c   1.000
_cell.angle_alpha   90.00
_cell.angle_beta   90.00
_cell.angle_gamma   90.00
#
_symmetry.space_group_name_H-M   'P 1'
#
loop_
_entity.id
_entity.type
_entity.pdbx_description
1 polymer ?
#
loop_
_entity_poly.entity_id
_entity_poly.type
_entity_poly.pdbx_seq_one_letter_code
_entity_poly.pdbx_strand_id
1 'polypeptide(L)'
;MTLFDECIESLGENSKILTDDEKRNILHIFESLFSFTDWGRIDWDQIHKKKKVNTVNEIFDFLEKYCKKNNTAIYIIWDEETLPIVQTDIKNVFPVIEDVTAVSFDTWIFSPELGFVVEIYHEGEVFVGIDNRSS
;
A
#
# COMPACT_ATOMS: atom_id res chain seq x y z
N MET A 1 12.60 -10.75 18.28
CA MET A 1 12.27 -9.62 17.43
C MET A 1 12.08 -10.19 16.04
N THR A 2 10.90 -10.01 15.49
CA THR A 2 10.52 -10.42 14.14
C THR A 2 10.77 -9.26 13.17
N LEU A 3 10.78 -9.53 11.86
CA LEU A 3 10.85 -8.46 10.84
C LEU A 3 9.67 -7.49 10.96
N PHE A 4 8.51 -8.00 11.40
CA PHE A 4 7.36 -7.16 11.71
C PHE A 4 7.64 -6.21 12.89
N ASP A 5 8.26 -6.70 13.97
CA ASP A 5 8.61 -5.85 15.13
C ASP A 5 9.58 -4.73 14.71
N GLU A 6 10.61 -5.07 13.91
CA GLU A 6 11.58 -4.11 13.36
C GLU A 6 10.90 -3.05 12.49
N CYS A 7 9.97 -3.46 11.63
CA CYS A 7 9.17 -2.57 10.80
C CYS A 7 8.32 -1.59 11.64
N ILE A 8 7.66 -2.08 12.70
CA ILE A 8 6.89 -1.22 13.60
C ILE A 8 7.78 -0.21 14.34
N GLU A 9 8.96 -0.64 14.81
CA GLU A 9 9.95 0.25 15.42
C GLU A 9 10.42 1.33 14.44
N SER A 10 10.72 0.96 13.19
CA SER A 10 11.13 1.89 12.12
C SER A 10 10.03 2.87 11.72
N LEU A 11 8.77 2.43 11.66
CA LEU A 11 7.61 3.29 11.37
C LEU A 11 7.33 4.30 12.49
N GLY A 12 7.76 4.01 13.72
CA GLY A 12 7.66 4.89 14.87
C GLY A 12 6.24 5.10 15.40
N GLU A 13 6.11 6.07 16.33
CA GLU A 13 4.90 6.29 17.14
C GLU A 13 3.66 6.73 16.34
N ASN A 14 3.82 7.19 15.10
CA ASN A 14 2.71 7.62 14.25
C ASN A 14 2.06 6.46 13.47
N SER A 15 2.49 5.22 13.72
CA SER A 15 1.87 4.02 13.17
C SER A 15 0.85 3.42 14.13
N LYS A 16 -0.20 2.82 13.58
CA LYS A 16 -1.24 2.13 14.33
C LYS A 16 -1.46 0.75 13.73
N ILE A 17 -1.24 -0.28 14.53
CA ILE A 17 -1.68 -1.65 14.21
C ILE A 17 -3.20 -1.70 14.31
N LEU A 18 -3.87 -2.14 13.25
CA LEU A 18 -5.32 -2.24 13.21
C LEU A 18 -5.83 -3.44 14.01
N THR A 19 -7.02 -3.29 14.58
CA THR A 19 -7.79 -4.42 15.12
C THR A 19 -8.33 -5.31 14.01
N ASP A 20 -8.74 -6.55 14.33
CA ASP A 20 -9.28 -7.49 13.33
C ASP A 20 -10.49 -6.94 12.57
N ASP A 21 -11.36 -6.20 13.25
CA ASP A 21 -12.54 -5.58 12.62
C ASP A 21 -12.15 -4.45 11.67
N GLU A 22 -11.18 -3.61 12.06
CA GLU A 22 -10.64 -2.56 11.20
C GLU A 22 -9.92 -3.16 9.99
N LYS A 23 -9.10 -4.19 10.19
CA LYS A 23 -8.43 -4.95 9.12
C LYS A 23 -9.43 -5.48 8.11
N ARG A 24 -10.47 -6.16 8.57
CA ARG A 24 -11.52 -6.72 7.69
C ARG A 24 -12.23 -5.65 6.88
N ASN A 25 -12.52 -4.50 7.50
CA ASN A 25 -13.13 -3.38 6.80
C ASN A 25 -12.21 -2.79 5.73
N ILE A 26 -10.91 -2.62 6.03
CA ILE A 26 -9.93 -2.10 5.06
C ILE A 26 -9.74 -3.07 3.89
N LEU A 27 -9.64 -4.37 4.14
CA LEU A 27 -9.55 -5.39 3.08
C LEU A 27 -10.79 -5.38 2.20
N HIS A 28 -11.99 -5.33 2.79
CA HIS A 28 -13.23 -5.25 2.03
C HIS A 28 -13.27 -4.02 1.11
N ILE A 29 -12.84 -2.86 1.62
CA ILE A 29 -12.74 -1.65 0.80
C ILE A 29 -11.72 -1.88 -0.30
N PHE A 30 -10.53 -2.36 0.03
CA PHE A 30 -9.43 -2.59 -0.92
C PHE A 30 -9.86 -3.46 -2.11
N GLU A 31 -10.47 -4.61 -1.83
CA GLU A 31 -10.99 -5.56 -2.83
C GLU A 31 -12.20 -5.00 -3.62
N SER A 32 -12.94 -4.05 -3.05
CA SER A 32 -14.00 -3.36 -3.79
C SER A 32 -13.48 -2.29 -4.76
N LEU A 33 -12.23 -1.83 -4.57
CA LEU A 33 -11.61 -0.78 -5.39
C LEU A 33 -10.72 -1.34 -6.49
N PHE A 34 -10.04 -2.45 -6.21
CA PHE A 34 -9.05 -3.05 -7.09
C PHE A 34 -9.38 -4.52 -7.32
N SER A 35 -9.49 -4.90 -8.58
CA SER A 35 -9.63 -6.29 -8.98
C SER A 35 -8.29 -7.00 -8.87
N PHE A 36 -8.32 -8.31 -8.59
CA PHE A 36 -7.15 -9.16 -8.53
C PHE A 36 -7.21 -10.23 -9.63
N THR A 37 -6.03 -10.60 -10.10
CA THR A 37 -5.82 -11.77 -10.95
C THR A 37 -5.92 -13.05 -10.13
N ASP A 38 -6.05 -14.20 -10.80
CA ASP A 38 -6.05 -15.53 -10.15
C ASP A 38 -4.74 -15.84 -9.39
N TRP A 39 -3.68 -15.06 -9.62
CA TRP A 39 -2.37 -15.19 -8.98
C TRP A 39 -2.16 -14.22 -7.81
N GLY A 40 -3.22 -13.56 -7.33
CA GLY A 40 -3.16 -12.69 -6.15
C GLY A 40 -2.54 -11.32 -6.39
N ARG A 41 -2.21 -10.96 -7.63
CA ARG A 41 -1.77 -9.62 -8.02
C ARG A 41 -2.93 -8.73 -8.42
N ILE A 42 -2.80 -7.43 -8.25
CA ILE A 42 -3.76 -6.48 -8.82
C ILE A 42 -3.85 -6.67 -10.34
N ASP A 43 -5.06 -6.75 -10.88
CA ASP A 43 -5.30 -6.75 -12.32
C ASP A 43 -5.09 -5.33 -12.86
N TRP A 44 -3.81 -5.03 -13.10
CA TRP A 44 -3.38 -3.74 -13.60
C TRP A 44 -4.07 -3.40 -14.92
N ASP A 45 -4.46 -4.37 -15.76
CA ASP A 45 -5.12 -4.11 -17.05
C ASP A 45 -6.50 -3.45 -16.90
N GLN A 46 -7.14 -3.59 -15.75
CA GLN A 46 -8.39 -2.89 -15.44
C GLN A 46 -8.16 -1.46 -14.95
N ILE A 47 -6.94 -1.04 -14.61
CA ILE A 47 -6.65 0.28 -14.04
C ILE A 47 -6.24 1.25 -15.15
N HIS A 48 -7.03 2.30 -15.38
CA HIS A 48 -6.75 3.28 -16.44
C HIS A 48 -5.57 4.21 -16.09
N LYS A 49 -5.53 4.68 -14.84
CA LYS A 49 -4.48 5.56 -14.33
C LYS A 49 -3.49 4.71 -13.54
N LYS A 50 -2.48 4.19 -14.22
CA LYS A 50 -1.41 3.37 -13.64
C LYS A 50 -0.04 3.76 -14.18
N LYS A 51 1.01 3.45 -13.42
CA LYS A 51 2.41 3.62 -13.84
C LYS A 51 3.28 2.53 -13.20
N LYS A 52 4.12 1.87 -14.01
CA LYS A 52 5.25 1.08 -13.51
C LYS A 52 6.35 2.05 -13.06
N VAL A 53 6.87 1.87 -11.85
CA VAL A 53 7.83 2.79 -11.22
C VAL A 53 9.04 2.02 -10.75
N ASN A 54 10.20 2.69 -10.69
CA ASN A 54 11.44 2.07 -10.21
C ASN A 54 11.99 2.75 -8.96
N THR A 55 11.41 3.88 -8.55
CA THR A 55 11.86 4.65 -7.40
C THR A 55 10.67 5.21 -6.62
N VAL A 56 10.91 5.48 -5.34
CA VAL A 56 9.97 6.18 -4.46
C VAL A 56 9.58 7.56 -5.03
N ASN A 57 10.52 8.30 -5.61
CA ASN A 57 10.25 9.60 -6.22
C ASN A 57 9.25 9.50 -7.38
N GLU A 58 9.33 8.43 -8.18
CA GLU A 58 8.37 8.22 -9.27
C GLU A 58 6.95 7.92 -8.77
N ILE A 59 6.82 7.33 -7.57
CA ILE A 59 5.52 7.16 -6.89
C ILE A 59 5.00 8.54 -6.49
N PHE A 60 5.82 9.36 -5.84
CA PHE A 60 5.45 10.72 -5.45
C PHE A 60 5.02 11.56 -6.64
N ASP A 61 5.79 11.59 -7.73
CA ASP A 61 5.45 12.33 -8.96
C ASP A 61 4.10 11.90 -9.54
N PHE A 62 3.82 10.59 -9.50
CA PHE A 62 2.53 10.06 -9.93
C PHE A 62 1.40 10.50 -9.01
N LEU A 63 1.59 10.38 -7.70
CA LEU A 63 0.57 10.76 -6.72
C LEU A 63 0.31 12.26 -6.74
N GLU A 64 1.31 13.13 -6.86
CA GLU A 64 1.11 14.58 -6.97
C GLU A 64 0.27 14.97 -8.19
N LYS A 65 0.40 14.22 -9.29
CA LYS A 65 -0.37 14.46 -10.51
C LYS A 65 -1.86 14.14 -10.35
N TYR A 66 -2.21 13.15 -9.52
CA TYR A 66 -3.58 12.62 -9.44
C TYR A 66 -4.27 12.84 -8.07
N CYS A 67 -3.51 13.01 -6.99
CA CYS A 67 -3.97 13.17 -5.62
C CYS A 67 -3.59 14.56 -5.10
N LYS A 68 -4.58 15.38 -4.72
CA LYS A 68 -4.35 16.78 -4.28
C LYS A 68 -4.23 16.97 -2.76
N LYS A 69 -3.88 15.93 -2.00
CA LYS A 69 -3.76 16.01 -0.53
C LYS A 69 -2.51 15.32 -0.01
N ASN A 70 -1.86 15.96 0.95
CA ASN A 70 -0.53 15.56 1.44
C ASN A 70 -0.56 14.97 2.86
N ASN A 71 -1.75 14.65 3.40
CA ASN A 71 -1.93 14.22 4.78
C ASN A 71 -3.09 13.23 4.93
N THR A 72 -2.98 12.11 4.21
CA THR A 72 -3.99 11.07 4.18
C THR A 72 -3.44 9.78 4.79
N ALA A 73 -4.29 9.10 5.55
CA ALA A 73 -3.99 7.78 6.07
C ALA A 73 -3.75 6.79 4.93
N ILE A 74 -2.68 6.00 5.09
CA ILE A 74 -2.38 4.86 4.26
C ILE A 74 -2.36 3.60 5.10
N TYR A 75 -2.52 2.48 4.43
CA TYR A 75 -2.57 1.15 5.02
C TYR A 75 -1.51 0.29 4.34
N ILE A 76 -0.66 -0.31 5.14
CA ILE A 76 0.32 -1.31 4.70
C ILE A 76 -0.35 -2.67 4.85
N ILE A 77 -0.41 -3.40 3.74
CA ILE A 77 -1.04 -4.72 3.63
C ILE A 77 0.02 -5.66 3.08
N TRP A 78 0.18 -6.81 3.71
CA TRP A 78 1.06 -7.89 3.27
C TRP A 78 0.25 -9.08 2.77
N ASP A 79 0.85 -9.94 1.96
CA ASP A 79 0.22 -11.14 1.40
C ASP A 79 0.00 -12.27 2.44
N GLU A 80 0.68 -12.21 3.58
CA GLU A 80 0.48 -13.16 4.66
C GLU A 80 -0.76 -12.78 5.50
N GLU A 81 -1.83 -13.58 5.37
CA GLU A 81 -3.13 -13.33 6.02
C GLU A 81 -3.04 -13.16 7.55
N THR A 82 -2.07 -13.78 8.22
CA THR A 82 -1.93 -13.67 9.68
C THR A 82 -1.32 -12.35 10.14
N LEU A 83 -0.67 -11.59 9.24
CA LEU A 83 -0.09 -10.29 9.59
C LEU A 83 -1.19 -9.23 9.78
N PRO A 84 -1.04 -8.31 10.74
CA PRO A 84 -1.99 -7.21 10.89
C PRO A 84 -1.83 -6.19 9.75
N ILE A 85 -2.83 -5.34 9.56
CA ILE A 85 -2.68 -4.14 8.73
C ILE A 85 -2.17 -3.00 9.60
N VAL A 86 -1.22 -2.23 9.07
CA VAL A 86 -0.69 -1.05 9.76
C VAL A 86 -1.17 0.21 9.07
N GLN A 87 -1.84 1.09 9.83
CA GLN A 87 -2.16 2.44 9.39
C GLN A 87 -1.00 3.38 9.70
N THR A 88 -0.63 4.20 8.73
CA THR A 88 0.37 5.27 8.89
C THR A 88 0.11 6.39 7.87
N ASP A 89 1.11 7.20 7.57
CA ASP A 89 1.09 8.19 6.50
C ASP A 89 2.25 7.99 5.51
N ILE A 90 2.12 8.61 4.34
CA ILE A 90 3.09 8.54 3.26
C ILE A 90 4.50 8.98 3.66
N LYS A 91 4.62 9.96 4.58
CA LYS A 91 5.91 10.51 4.99
C LYS A 91 6.65 9.56 5.92
N ASN A 92 5.94 8.68 6.61
CA ASN A 92 6.53 7.68 7.49
C ASN A 92 6.87 6.39 6.75
N VAL A 93 6.06 5.93 5.78
CA VAL A 93 6.27 4.61 5.14
C VAL A 93 7.48 4.60 4.20
N PHE A 94 7.64 5.62 3.35
CA PHE A 94 8.61 5.56 2.26
C PHE A 94 10.07 5.67 2.71
N PRO A 95 10.43 6.43 3.77
CA PRO A 95 11.78 6.41 4.31
C PRO A 95 12.24 5.05 4.86
N VAL A 96 11.31 4.17 5.25
CA VAL A 96 11.58 2.85 5.85
C VAL A 96 11.04 1.71 4.99
N ILE A 97 10.92 1.94 3.68
CA ILE A 97 10.28 1.00 2.75
C ILE A 97 10.98 -0.36 2.70
N GLU A 98 12.28 -0.40 2.98
CA GLU A 98 13.06 -1.65 3.06
C GLU A 98 12.60 -2.50 4.25
N ASP A 99 12.38 -1.91 5.43
CA ASP A 99 11.84 -2.62 6.59
C ASP A 99 10.41 -3.10 6.33
N VAL A 100 9.60 -2.27 5.65
CA VAL A 100 8.22 -2.61 5.29
C VAL A 100 8.15 -3.80 4.33
N THR A 101 9.02 -3.82 3.32
CA THR A 101 9.05 -4.88 2.29
C THR A 101 9.82 -6.13 2.73
N ALA A 102 10.58 -6.05 3.83
CA ALA A 102 11.21 -7.22 4.43
C ALA A 102 10.21 -8.13 5.19
N VAL A 103 9.07 -7.60 5.63
CA VAL A 103 8.11 -8.34 6.48
C VAL A 103 7.51 -9.55 5.76
N SER A 104 7.14 -9.41 4.48
CA SER A 104 6.54 -10.48 3.66
C SER A 104 6.89 -10.27 2.18
N PHE A 105 6.55 -11.23 1.32
CA PHE A 105 6.92 -11.20 -0.10
C PHE A 105 6.25 -10.05 -0.85
N ASP A 106 4.92 -9.99 -0.83
CA ASP A 106 4.17 -8.98 -1.59
C ASP A 106 3.55 -7.95 -0.63
N THR A 107 3.67 -6.67 -1.01
CA THR A 107 3.21 -5.57 -0.18
C THR A 107 2.35 -4.61 -0.98
N TRP A 108 1.24 -4.18 -0.39
CA TRP A 108 0.41 -3.09 -0.90
C TRP A 108 0.40 -1.91 0.06
N ILE A 109 0.63 -0.71 -0.48
CA ILE A 109 0.42 0.55 0.21
C ILE A 109 -0.83 1.19 -0.36
N PHE A 110 -1.90 1.22 0.44
CA PHE A 110 -3.23 1.55 -0.01
C PHE A 110 -3.78 2.80 0.71
N SER A 111 -4.44 3.68 -0.04
CA SER A 111 -5.24 4.77 0.53
C SER A 111 -6.66 4.76 -0.01
N PRO A 112 -7.68 4.43 0.80
CA PRO A 112 -9.07 4.47 0.36
C PRO A 112 -9.58 5.89 0.13
N GLU A 113 -9.11 6.88 0.90
CA GLU A 113 -9.54 8.29 0.74
C GLU A 113 -9.00 8.89 -0.56
N LEU A 114 -7.74 8.62 -0.90
CA LEU A 114 -7.14 9.10 -2.15
C LEU A 114 -7.36 8.16 -3.33
N GLY A 115 -7.92 6.97 -3.09
CA GLY A 115 -8.20 5.98 -4.11
C GLY A 115 -6.95 5.42 -4.79
N PHE A 116 -5.77 5.48 -4.16
CA PHE A 116 -4.55 4.94 -4.77
C PHE A 116 -4.10 3.63 -4.12
N VAL A 117 -3.35 2.84 -4.88
CA VAL A 117 -2.56 1.71 -4.38
C VAL A 117 -1.18 1.69 -5.03
N VAL A 118 -0.17 1.32 -4.25
CA VAL A 118 1.13 0.87 -4.73
C VAL A 118 1.24 -0.62 -4.45
N GLU A 119 1.50 -1.43 -5.47
CA GLU A 119 1.90 -2.84 -5.31
C GLU A 119 3.40 -2.94 -5.47
N ILE A 120 4.06 -3.55 -4.49
CA ILE A 120 5.48 -3.89 -4.50
C ILE A 120 5.54 -5.42 -4.55
N TYR A 121 5.79 -5.94 -5.74
CA TYR A 121 5.84 -7.38 -6.00
C TYR A 121 7.26 -7.91 -5.72
N HIS A 122 7.36 -9.08 -5.09
CA HIS A 122 8.65 -9.66 -4.68
C HIS A 122 9.64 -9.92 -5.83
N GLU A 123 9.18 -10.04 -7.07
CA GLU A 123 10.06 -10.13 -8.26
C GLU A 123 10.61 -8.76 -8.72
N GLY A 124 10.37 -7.70 -7.95
CA GLY A 124 10.91 -6.36 -8.15
C GLY A 124 10.03 -5.44 -9.01
N GLU A 125 8.84 -5.90 -9.40
CA GLU A 125 7.91 -5.03 -10.12
C GLU A 125 7.13 -4.15 -9.15
N VAL A 126 7.19 -2.83 -9.37
CA VAL A 126 6.40 -1.87 -8.59
C VAL A 126 5.47 -1.12 -9.52
N PHE A 127 4.19 -1.10 -9.15
CA PHE A 127 3.16 -0.33 -9.84
C PHE A 127 2.43 0.58 -8.87
N VAL A 128 2.07 1.77 -9.34
CA VAL A 128 1.15 2.68 -8.65
C VAL A 128 -0.05 2.93 -9.54
N GLY A 129 -1.24 3.00 -8.95
CA GLY A 129 -2.45 3.32 -9.69
C GLY A 129 -3.51 4.00 -8.85
N ILE A 130 -4.47 4.60 -9.54
CA ILE A 130 -5.66 5.24 -8.98
C ILE A 130 -6.88 4.41 -9.38
N ASP A 131 -7.79 4.21 -8.45
CA ASP A 131 -9.07 3.58 -8.68
C ASP A 131 -9.87 4.31 -9.78
N ASN A 132 -10.67 3.55 -10.53
CA ASN A 132 -11.36 4.09 -11.70
C ASN A 132 -12.51 5.05 -11.35
N ARG A 133 -12.89 5.23 -10.08
CA ARG A 133 -13.98 6.15 -9.69
C ARG A 133 -13.48 7.59 -9.50
N SER A 134 -12.17 7.79 -9.36
CA SER A 134 -11.54 9.11 -9.16
C SER A 134 -11.38 9.91 -10.47
N SER A 135 -12.36 9.85 -11.37
CA SER A 135 -12.39 10.53 -12.68
C SER A 135 -13.55 11.51 -12.80
#